data_AF-A0A835LZ88-F1
#
_entry.id   AF-A0A835LZ88-F1
#
_cell.length_a   1.000
_cell.length_b   1.000
_cell.length_c   1.000
_cell.angle_alpha   90.00
_cell.angle_beta   90.00
_cell.angle_gamma   90.00
#
_symmetry.space_group_name_H-M   'P 1'
#
loop_
_entity.id
_entity.type
_entity.pdbx_description
1 polymer ?
#
loop_
_entity_poly.entity_id
_entity_poly.type
_entity_poly.pdbx_seq_one_letter_code
_entity_poly.pdbx_strand_id
1 'polypeptide(L)'
;MFEKFRTQFFNDELYKADMISSELMTYDVEFIRSKTNEKGEHWIVKWNQQMCEGVCECHLYEFVGIPCAHILKVLSKLDVYEIPKCFINERWLKGANRFRRGDKEGSLF
;
A
#
# COMPACT_ATOMS: atom_id res chain seq x y z
N MET A 1 12.97 5.02 -2.17
CA MET A 1 11.59 4.91 -1.63
C MET A 1 10.56 4.91 -2.74
N PHE A 2 10.55 5.93 -3.62
CA PHE A 2 9.78 5.91 -4.88
C PHE A 2 10.03 4.65 -5.72
N GLU A 3 11.28 4.20 -5.81
CA GLU A 3 11.63 2.96 -6.53
C GLU A 3 11.00 1.70 -5.92
N LYS A 4 10.91 1.63 -4.58
CA LYS A 4 10.23 0.51 -3.89
C LYS A 4 8.74 0.49 -4.17
N PHE A 5 8.09 1.66 -4.14
CA PHE A 5 6.69 1.78 -4.55
C PHE A 5 6.51 1.34 -6.01
N ARG A 6 7.40 1.79 -6.91
CA ARG A 6 7.37 1.42 -8.33
C ARG A 6 7.50 -0.10 -8.53
N THR A 7 8.38 -0.77 -7.77
CA THR A 7 8.49 -2.24 -7.77
C THR A 7 7.20 -2.89 -7.28
N GLN A 8 6.61 -2.41 -6.18
CA GLN A 8 5.35 -2.98 -5.69
C GLN A 8 4.21 -2.79 -6.70
N PHE A 9 4.17 -1.63 -7.38
CA PHE A 9 3.22 -1.35 -8.43
C PHE A 9 3.39 -2.32 -9.61
N PHE A 10 4.60 -2.51 -10.14
CA PHE A 10 4.81 -3.51 -11.20
C PHE A 10 4.49 -4.95 -10.77
N ASN A 11 4.68 -5.27 -9.49
CA ASN A 11 4.38 -6.59 -8.98
C ASN A 11 2.87 -6.84 -8.84
N ASP A 12 2.00 -5.82 -8.85
CA ASP A 12 0.55 -6.01 -8.71
C ASP A 12 -0.02 -6.85 -9.87
N GLU A 13 0.54 -6.71 -11.07
CA GLU A 13 0.18 -7.49 -12.26
C GLU A 13 0.41 -8.99 -12.10
N LEU A 14 1.24 -9.40 -11.14
CA LEU A 14 1.50 -10.80 -10.82
C LEU A 14 0.41 -11.44 -9.96
N TYR A 15 -0.56 -10.66 -9.49
CA TYR A 15 -1.62 -11.13 -8.62
C TYR A 15 -2.98 -10.95 -9.27
N LYS A 16 -3.93 -11.80 -8.88
CA LYS A 16 -5.38 -11.60 -9.09
C LYS A 16 -6.04 -11.37 -7.74
N ALA A 17 -7.09 -10.58 -7.71
CA ALA A 17 -7.87 -10.33 -6.49
C ALA A 17 -9.33 -10.71 -6.75
N ASP A 18 -9.94 -11.42 -5.82
CA ASP A 18 -11.34 -11.85 -5.83
C ASP A 18 -12.05 -11.38 -4.56
N MET A 19 -13.26 -10.85 -4.71
CA MET A 19 -14.01 -10.34 -3.56
C MET A 19 -14.70 -11.51 -2.86
N ILE A 20 -14.36 -11.74 -1.59
CA ILE A 20 -14.93 -12.84 -0.79
C ILE A 20 -16.01 -12.39 0.19
N SER A 21 -16.00 -11.10 0.58
CA SER A 21 -17.06 -10.50 1.39
C SER A 21 -17.25 -9.05 0.98
N SER A 22 -18.43 -8.71 0.45
CA SER A 22 -18.79 -7.34 0.12
C SER A 22 -19.10 -6.50 1.36
N GLU A 23 -19.74 -7.08 2.38
CA GLU A 23 -20.06 -6.40 3.65
C GLU A 23 -18.80 -5.97 4.39
N LEU A 24 -17.80 -6.85 4.45
CA LEU A 24 -16.52 -6.57 5.12
C LEU A 24 -15.44 -6.06 4.17
N MET A 25 -15.79 -5.83 2.89
CA MET A 25 -14.86 -5.41 1.83
C MET A 25 -13.54 -6.21 1.87
N THR A 26 -13.68 -7.53 1.91
CA THR A 26 -12.57 -8.47 2.02
C THR A 26 -12.31 -9.15 0.67
N TYR A 27 -11.03 -9.24 0.32
CA TYR A 27 -10.52 -9.77 -0.93
C TYR A 27 -9.54 -10.90 -0.65
N ASP A 28 -9.66 -11.97 -1.43
CA ASP A 28 -8.61 -12.98 -1.57
C ASP A 28 -7.71 -12.58 -2.74
N VAL A 29 -6.41 -12.49 -2.49
CA VAL A 29 -5.41 -12.12 -3.49
C VAL A 29 -4.51 -13.32 -3.74
N GLU A 30 -4.49 -13.83 -4.96
CA GLU A 30 -3.73 -15.02 -5.33
C GLU A 30 -2.61 -14.67 -6.32
N PHE A 31 -1.44 -15.28 -6.16
CA PHE A 31 -0.36 -15.18 -7.13
C PHE A 31 -0.70 -15.92 -8.44
N ILE A 32 -0.57 -15.24 -9.58
CA ILE A 32 -0.83 -15.79 -10.91
C ILE A 32 0.34 -16.70 -11.31
N ARG A 33 0.16 -18.01 -11.16
CA ARG A 33 1.16 -19.00 -11.61
C ARG A 33 1.10 -19.22 -13.11
N SER A 34 2.26 -19.42 -13.72
CA SER A 34 2.35 -19.61 -15.17
C SER A 34 1.91 -21.00 -15.63
N LYS A 35 2.29 -22.11 -14.96
CA LYS A 35 2.01 -23.50 -15.45
C LYS A 35 2.06 -24.65 -14.41
N THR A 36 1.89 -24.43 -13.10
CA THR A 36 1.96 -25.54 -12.10
C THR A 36 0.62 -25.78 -11.41
N ASN A 37 0.27 -27.06 -11.22
CA ASN A 37 -0.99 -27.54 -10.60
C ASN A 37 -0.97 -27.49 -9.06
N GLU A 38 -0.03 -26.74 -8.50
CA GLU A 38 0.13 -26.53 -7.07
C GLU A 38 -0.79 -25.39 -6.62
N LYS A 39 -1.40 -25.49 -5.42
CA LYS A 39 -2.21 -24.39 -4.85
C LYS A 39 -1.37 -23.11 -4.77
N GLY A 40 -1.86 -22.03 -5.37
CA GLY A 40 -1.25 -20.70 -5.33
C GLY A 40 -0.99 -20.23 -3.91
N GLU A 41 -0.09 -19.27 -3.73
CA GLU A 41 -0.04 -18.52 -2.48
C GLU A 41 -1.19 -17.49 -2.49
N HIS A 42 -1.87 -17.37 -1.36
CA HIS A 42 -3.04 -16.51 -1.17
C HIS A 42 -2.80 -15.54 -0.03
N TRP A 43 -3.38 -14.34 -0.16
CA TRP A 43 -3.36 -13.31 0.85
C TRP A 43 -4.73 -12.67 1.05
N ILE A 44 -5.18 -12.60 2.30
CA ILE A 44 -6.37 -11.86 2.67
C ILE A 44 -6.05 -10.36 2.78
N VAL A 45 -6.82 -9.57 2.06
CA VAL A 45 -6.80 -8.10 2.11
C VAL A 45 -8.16 -7.58 2.55
N LYS A 46 -8.18 -6.74 3.58
CA LYS A 46 -9.37 -6.00 4.03
C LYS A 46 -9.23 -4.55 3.61
N TRP A 47 -10.27 -4.01 3.02
CA TRP A 47 -10.31 -2.62 2.56
C TRP A 47 -11.36 -1.81 3.30
N ASN A 48 -10.95 -0.74 3.97
CA ASN A 48 -11.86 0.23 4.56
C ASN A 48 -12.01 1.43 3.64
N GLN A 49 -13.15 1.54 2.97
CA GLN A 49 -13.40 2.64 2.04
C GLN A 49 -13.54 4.02 2.73
N GLN A 50 -14.02 4.06 3.98
CA GLN A 50 -14.24 5.31 4.71
C GLN A 50 -12.92 5.91 5.18
N MET A 51 -12.07 5.07 5.77
CA MET A 51 -10.74 5.46 6.25
C MET A 51 -9.70 5.41 5.13
N CYS A 52 -10.06 4.80 4.00
CA CYS A 52 -9.20 4.67 2.83
C CYS A 52 -7.97 3.77 3.12
N GLU A 53 -8.10 2.87 4.10
CA GLU A 53 -7.03 2.02 4.59
C GLU A 53 -7.17 0.57 4.11
N GLY A 54 -6.04 -0.03 3.73
CA GLY A 54 -5.95 -1.44 3.38
C GLY A 54 -5.07 -2.19 4.36
N VAL A 55 -5.55 -3.32 4.87
CA VAL A 55 -4.77 -4.25 5.71
C VAL A 55 -4.58 -5.55 4.96
N CYS A 56 -3.34 -5.99 4.79
CA CYS A 56 -3.01 -7.28 4.19
C CYS A 56 -2.26 -8.13 5.21
N GLU A 57 -2.57 -9.42 5.26
CA GLU A 57 -1.92 -10.36 6.17
C GLU A 57 -0.43 -10.60 5.90
N CYS A 58 0.11 -10.11 4.79
CA CYS A 58 1.55 -10.16 4.55
C CYS A 58 2.35 -9.17 5.41
N HIS A 59 1.69 -8.12 5.96
CA HIS A 59 2.30 -7.05 6.76
C HIS A 59 3.53 -6.37 6.13
N LEU A 60 3.77 -6.60 4.83
CA LEU A 60 4.93 -6.11 4.11
C LEU A 60 4.83 -4.59 3.96
N TYR A 61 5.91 -3.90 4.36
CA TYR A 61 6.09 -2.46 4.24
C TYR A 61 5.17 -1.56 5.09
N GLU A 62 4.41 -2.14 6.03
CA GLU A 62 3.55 -1.41 6.97
C GLU A 62 4.36 -0.34 7.74
N PHE A 63 5.57 -0.70 8.21
CA PHE A 63 6.50 0.21 8.90
C PHE A 63 7.05 1.34 8.01
N VAL A 64 7.13 1.13 6.70
CA VAL A 64 7.65 2.13 5.75
C VAL A 64 6.50 3.05 5.28
N GLY A 65 5.25 2.62 5.47
CA GLY A 65 4.04 3.31 5.02
C GLY A 65 3.75 3.11 3.53
N ILE A 66 4.35 2.09 2.90
CA ILE A 66 4.10 1.75 1.49
C ILE A 66 3.06 0.61 1.47
N PRO A 67 1.99 0.69 0.66
CA PRO A 67 1.14 -0.46 0.41
C PRO A 67 1.95 -1.60 -0.22
N CYS A 68 1.70 -2.84 0.21
CA CYS A 68 2.24 -4.01 -0.47
C CYS A 68 1.56 -4.21 -1.83
N ALA A 69 2.17 -5.02 -2.71
CA ALA A 69 1.60 -5.36 -4.02
C ALA A 69 0.16 -5.91 -3.94
N HIS A 70 -0.21 -6.60 -2.86
CA HIS A 70 -1.57 -7.13 -2.69
C HIS A 70 -2.61 -6.03 -2.46
N ILE A 71 -2.27 -5.01 -1.64
CA ILE A 71 -3.14 -3.84 -1.43
C ILE A 71 -3.24 -3.06 -2.74
N LEU A 72 -2.12 -2.87 -3.44
CA LEU A 72 -2.12 -2.22 -4.76
C LEU A 72 -3.00 -2.95 -5.76
N LYS A 73 -3.01 -4.30 -5.73
CA LYS A 73 -3.89 -5.08 -6.59
C LYS A 73 -5.37 -4.88 -6.29
N VAL A 74 -5.74 -4.79 -5.00
CA VAL A 74 -7.11 -4.48 -4.61
C VAL A 74 -7.51 -3.07 -5.05
N LEU A 75 -6.61 -2.09 -4.92
CA LEU A 75 -6.83 -0.73 -5.44
C LEU A 75 -7.03 -0.72 -6.96
N SER A 76 -6.20 -1.45 -7.70
CA SER A 76 -6.35 -1.64 -9.15
C SER A 76 -7.72 -2.24 -9.50
N LYS A 77 -8.17 -3.25 -8.75
CA LYS A 77 -9.51 -3.86 -8.94
C LYS A 77 -10.66 -2.88 -8.64
N LEU A 78 -10.44 -1.91 -7.76
CA LEU A 78 -11.39 -0.85 -7.42
C LEU A 78 -11.32 0.35 -8.38
N ASP A 79 -10.54 0.26 -9.47
CA ASP A 79 -10.25 1.35 -10.41
C ASP A 79 -9.68 2.61 -9.72
N VAL A 80 -8.97 2.42 -8.61
CA VAL A 80 -8.27 3.48 -7.88
C VAL A 80 -6.83 3.55 -8.36
N TYR A 81 -6.60 4.41 -9.35
CA TYR A 81 -5.26 4.61 -9.97
C TYR A 81 -4.47 5.77 -9.34
N GLU A 82 -5.12 6.58 -8.50
CA GLU A 82 -4.45 7.60 -7.69
C GLU A 82 -4.21 7.06 -6.29
N ILE A 83 -2.97 7.19 -5.78
CA ILE A 83 -2.68 6.84 -4.39
C ILE A 83 -3.56 7.72 -3.51
N PRO A 84 -4.49 7.13 -2.75
CA PRO A 84 -5.34 7.93 -1.93
C PRO A 84 -4.53 8.68 -0.86
N LYS A 85 -4.90 9.92 -0.55
CA LYS A 85 -4.12 10.81 0.34
C LYS A 85 -3.84 10.18 1.71
N CYS A 86 -4.72 9.28 2.17
CA CYS A 86 -4.57 8.52 3.41
C CYS A 86 -3.29 7.65 3.43
N PHE A 87 -2.78 7.19 2.28
CA PHE A 87 -1.51 6.47 2.18
C PHE A 87 -0.29 7.39 2.08
N ILE A 88 -0.51 8.68 1.80
CA ILE A 88 0.56 9.68 1.72
C ILE A 88 0.84 10.15 3.13
N ASN A 89 1.64 9.38 3.86
CA ASN A 89 2.10 9.76 5.18
C ASN A 89 2.91 11.08 5.08
N GLU A 90 2.83 11.98 6.06
CA GLU A 90 3.47 13.32 5.98
C GLU A 90 4.98 13.24 5.68
N ARG A 91 5.61 12.12 6.04
CA ARG A 91 7.01 11.77 5.74
C ARG A 91 7.34 11.76 4.24
N TRP A 92 6.33 11.67 3.37
CA TRP A 92 6.42 11.49 1.93
C TRP A 92 6.23 12.79 1.16
N LEU A 93 5.67 13.82 1.81
CA LEU A 93 5.47 15.13 1.22
C LEU A 93 6.82 15.83 1.01
N LYS A 94 6.89 16.67 -0.03
CA LYS A 94 8.08 17.45 -0.42
C LYS A 94 8.41 18.51 0.64
N GLY A 95 8.96 18.09 1.77
CA GLY A 95 9.15 18.93 2.95
C GLY A 95 9.43 18.18 4.25
N ALA A 96 9.26 16.86 4.30
CA ALA A 96 9.45 16.06 5.51
C ALA A 96 10.85 16.19 6.16
N ASN A 97 11.89 16.48 5.37
CA ASN A 97 13.25 16.72 5.86
C ASN A 97 13.53 18.19 6.27
N ARG A 98 12.55 19.10 6.17
CA ARG A 98 12.77 20.53 6.50
C ARG A 98 12.89 20.77 8.01
N PHE A 99 12.42 19.86 8.86
CA PHE A 99 12.57 19.96 10.32
C PHE A 99 14.00 19.75 10.85
N ARG A 100 14.99 19.53 9.97
CA ARG A 100 16.41 19.41 10.36
C ARG A 100 17.26 20.66 10.12
N ARG A 101 16.67 21.83 9.85
CA ARG A 101 17.42 23.10 9.81
C ARG A 101 17.02 24.05 10.94
N GLY A 102 17.72 23.88 12.06
CA GLY A 102 18.29 24.96 12.85
C GLY A 102 17.33 25.92 13.55
N ASP A 103 16.83 25.52 14.72
CA ASP A 103 16.61 26.48 15.80
C ASP A 103 17.98 26.87 16.36
N LYS A 104 18.61 27.88 15.75
CA LYS A 104 19.61 28.70 16.43
C LYS A 104 19.29 30.15 16.18
N GLU A 105 19.29 30.88 17.29
CA GLU A 105 19.32 32.34 17.45
C GLU A 105 17.99 33.07 17.67
N GLY A 106 17.79 33.39 18.94
CA GLY A 106 16.86 34.38 19.47
C GLY A 106 17.26 34.76 20.90
N SER A 107 18.55 35.09 21.13
CA SER A 107 18.98 35.83 22.32
C SER A 107 18.83 37.32 22.00
N LEU A 108 17.79 37.92 22.55
CA LEU A 108 17.69 39.36 22.77
C LEU A 108 17.18 39.54 24.19
N PHE A 109 18.11 39.54 25.15
CA PHE A 109 18.14 40.35 26.38
C PHE A 109 19.59 40.41 26.87
#